data_AF-A0A961MEE5-F1
#
_entry.id   AF-A0A961MEE5-F1
#
_cell.length_a   1.000
_cell.length_b   1.000
_cell.length_c   1.000
_cell.angle_alpha   90.00
_cell.angle_beta   90.00
_cell.angle_gamma   90.00
#
_symmetry.space_group_name_H-M   'P 1'
#
loop_
_entity.id
_entity.type
_entity.pdbx_description
1 polymer ?
#
loop_
_entity_poly.entity_id
_entity_poly.type
_entity_poly.pdbx_seq_one_letter_code
_entity_poly.pdbx_strand_id
1 'polypeptide(L)'
;MTTELHEKIESTFRAIALKAGEVIMEVYGRPDFEARSKSDNSPVTEADEAADAVIRAELAVAFPDIAVVTEELSESHSIQADRFIIVDPLDGTKEFVQ
;
A
#
# COMPACT_ATOMS: atom_id res chain seq x y z
N MET A 1 18.56 8.19 -13.54
CA MET A 1 17.51 7.20 -13.81
C MET A 1 17.38 7.11 -15.33
N THR A 2 17.29 5.92 -15.93
CA THR A 2 17.08 5.79 -17.39
C THR A 2 15.61 6.06 -17.72
N THR A 3 15.32 6.49 -18.95
CA THR A 3 13.94 6.69 -19.42
C THR A 3 13.12 5.40 -19.31
N GLU A 4 13.69 4.26 -19.67
CA GLU A 4 13.04 2.94 -19.56
C GLU A 4 12.64 2.59 -18.12
N LEU A 5 13.49 2.91 -17.13
CA LEU A 5 13.17 2.67 -15.72
C LEU A 5 12.03 3.59 -15.25
N HIS A 6 12.01 4.84 -15.71
CA HIS A 6 10.93 5.78 -15.39
C HIS A 6 9.59 5.30 -15.95
N GLU A 7 9.54 4.91 -17.22
CA GLU A 7 8.32 4.38 -17.86
C GLU A 7 7.83 3.10 -17.18
N LYS A 8 8.75 2.22 -16.78
CA LYS A 8 8.41 1.01 -15.99
C LYS A 8 7.80 1.38 -14.65
N ILE A 9 8.39 2.33 -13.92
CA ILE A 9 7.86 2.79 -12.62
C ILE A 9 6.45 3.36 -12.81
N GLU A 10 6.27 4.30 -13.75
CA GLU A 10 4.98 4.96 -13.96
C GLU A 10 3.87 3.95 -14.32
N SER A 11 4.11 3.11 -15.32
CA SER A 11 3.13 2.12 -15.78
C SER A 11 2.78 1.10 -14.69
N THR A 12 3.79 0.61 -13.96
CA THR A 12 3.58 -0.36 -12.88
C THR A 12 2.82 0.28 -11.71
N PHE A 13 3.24 1.45 -11.24
CA PHE A 13 2.62 2.10 -10.08
C PHE A 13 1.16 2.48 -10.38
N ARG A 14 0.88 2.95 -11.60
CA ARG A 14 -0.49 3.22 -12.04
C ARG A 14 -1.37 1.98 -11.99
N ALA A 15 -0.89 0.85 -12.51
CA ALA A 15 -1.64 -0.40 -12.50
C ALA A 15 -1.90 -0.91 -11.07
N ILE A 16 -0.88 -0.85 -10.21
CA ILE A 16 -0.99 -1.27 -8.80
C ILE A 16 -1.96 -0.37 -8.04
N ALA A 17 -1.88 0.95 -8.22
CA ALA A 17 -2.78 1.90 -7.56
C ALA A 17 -4.25 1.67 -7.93
N LEU A 18 -4.53 1.38 -9.21
CA LEU A 18 -5.90 1.05 -9.65
C LEU A 18 -6.41 -0.23 -8.99
N LYS A 19 -5.58 -1.28 -8.95
CA LYS A 19 -5.94 -2.57 -8.33
C LYS A 19 -6.14 -2.46 -6.82
N ALA A 20 -5.28 -1.71 -6.13
CA ALA A 20 -5.44 -1.41 -4.72
C ALA A 20 -6.74 -0.62 -4.46
N GLY A 21 -7.03 0.36 -5.31
CA GLY A 21 -8.29 1.12 -5.27
C GLY A 21 -9.53 0.27 -5.44
N GLU A 22 -9.52 -0.71 -6.35
CA GLU A 22 -10.63 -1.68 -6.51
C GLU A 22 -10.88 -2.45 -5.20
N VAL A 23 -9.83 -2.97 -4.58
CA VAL A 23 -9.92 -3.71 -3.31
C VAL A 23 -10.43 -2.83 -2.16
N ILE A 24 -9.95 -1.58 -2.08
CA ILE A 24 -10.44 -0.61 -1.09
C ILE A 24 -11.94 -0.39 -1.26
N MET A 25 -12.41 -0.20 -2.49
CA MET A 25 -13.82 0.03 -2.78
C MET A 25 -14.69 -1.20 -2.53
N GLU A 26 -14.16 -2.41 -2.72
CA GLU A 26 -14.85 -3.64 -2.35
C GLU A 26 -15.11 -3.74 -0.84
N VAL A 27 -14.14 -3.32 -0.01
CA VAL A 27 -14.31 -3.27 1.45
C VAL A 27 -15.29 -2.17 1.83
N TYR A 28 -15.13 -0.97 1.26
CA TYR A 28 -16.03 0.17 1.51
C TYR A 28 -17.50 -0.14 1.21
N GLY A 29 -17.77 -0.94 0.17
CA GLY A 29 -19.12 -1.34 -0.21
C GLY A 29 -19.79 -2.36 0.72
N ARG A 30 -19.08 -2.88 1.73
CA ARG A 30 -19.65 -3.84 2.70
C ARG A 30 -20.42 -3.11 3.79
N PRO A 31 -21.57 -3.64 4.23
CA PRO A 31 -22.42 -2.97 5.22
C PRO A 31 -21.79 -2.87 6.62
N ASP A 32 -20.83 -3.74 6.95
CA ASP A 32 -20.29 -3.92 8.30
C ASP A 32 -18.76 -3.83 8.36
N PHE A 33 -18.11 -3.00 7.52
CA PHE A 33 -16.66 -2.83 7.65
C PHE A 33 -16.34 -2.01 8.91
N GLU A 34 -15.39 -2.49 9.73
CA GLU A 34 -15.03 -1.86 10.99
C GLU A 34 -13.61 -1.30 10.96
N ALA A 35 -13.43 -0.12 11.56
CA ALA A 35 -12.12 0.43 11.87
C ALA A 35 -11.58 -0.21 13.16
N ARG A 36 -10.33 -0.66 13.12
CA ARG A 36 -9.54 -1.05 14.29
C ARG A 36 -8.52 0.04 14.60
N SER A 37 -7.87 -0.03 15.77
CA SER A 37 -6.79 0.89 16.14
C SER A 37 -5.44 0.18 16.15
N LYS A 38 -4.42 0.80 15.56
CA LYS A 38 -3.01 0.37 15.66
C LYS A 38 -2.46 0.70 17.05
N SER A 39 -1.23 0.24 17.33
CA SER A 39 -0.55 0.44 18.62
C SER A 39 -0.30 1.90 18.98
N ASP A 40 -0.28 2.80 17.99
CA ASP A 40 -0.13 4.25 18.16
C ASP A 40 -1.47 5.00 18.19
N ASN A 41 -2.60 4.27 18.22
CA ASN A 41 -3.99 4.76 18.16
C ASN A 41 -4.41 5.39 16.82
N SER A 42 -3.64 5.22 15.75
CA SER A 42 -4.14 5.50 14.39
C SER A 42 -5.21 4.46 13.99
N PRO A 43 -6.26 4.84 13.23
CA PRO A 43 -7.22 3.88 12.72
C PRO A 43 -6.63 3.08 11.55
N VAL A 44 -7.05 1.83 11.44
CA VAL A 44 -6.75 0.92 10.33
C VAL A 44 -7.99 0.12 10.01
N THR A 45 -8.28 -0.11 8.74
CA THR A 45 -9.41 -0.92 8.30
C THR A 45 -8.93 -2.18 7.58
N GLU A 46 -9.86 -3.10 7.29
CA GLU A 46 -9.61 -4.20 6.35
C GLU A 46 -9.16 -3.68 4.98
N ALA A 47 -9.55 -2.46 4.59
CA ALA A 47 -9.17 -1.88 3.30
C ALA A 47 -7.67 -1.56 3.24
N ASP A 48 -7.09 -0.99 4.30
CA ASP A 48 -5.66 -0.66 4.39
C ASP A 48 -4.81 -1.94 4.26
N GLU A 49 -5.14 -2.98 5.04
CA GLU A 49 -4.42 -4.26 5.03
C GLU A 49 -4.56 -4.99 3.69
N ALA A 50 -5.77 -4.98 3.08
CA ALA A 50 -6.01 -5.63 1.81
C ALA A 50 -5.31 -4.91 0.64
N ALA A 51 -5.31 -3.58 0.65
CA ALA A 51 -4.56 -2.77 -0.29
C ALA A 51 -3.05 -3.01 -0.16
N ASP A 52 -2.53 -2.99 1.06
CA ASP A 52 -1.11 -3.25 1.35
C ASP A 52 -0.65 -4.61 0.78
N ALA A 53 -1.44 -5.66 1.05
CA ALA A 53 -1.11 -7.01 0.59
C ALA A 53 -1.01 -7.09 -0.93
N VAL A 54 -1.93 -6.44 -1.66
CA VAL A 54 -1.90 -6.35 -3.13
C VAL A 54 -0.69 -5.56 -3.60
N ILE A 55 -0.46 -4.37 -3.04
CA ILE A 55 0.65 -3.51 -3.44
C ILE A 55 1.99 -4.23 -3.27
N ARG A 56 2.23 -4.85 -2.11
CA ARG A 56 3.46 -5.59 -1.83
C ARG A 56 3.66 -6.78 -2.77
N ALA A 57 2.60 -7.54 -3.04
CA ALA A 57 2.70 -8.69 -3.94
C ALA A 57 3.11 -8.28 -5.36
N GLU A 58 2.50 -7.23 -5.90
CA GLU A 58 2.79 -6.74 -7.25
C GLU A 58 4.18 -6.07 -7.33
N LEU A 59 4.55 -5.29 -6.31
CA LEU A 59 5.88 -4.68 -6.24
C LEU A 59 7.01 -5.72 -6.14
N ALA A 60 6.79 -6.80 -5.39
CA ALA A 60 7.76 -7.89 -5.30
C ALA A 60 8.01 -8.59 -6.64
N VAL A 61 6.99 -8.63 -7.53
CA VAL A 61 7.13 -9.17 -8.89
C VAL A 61 7.82 -8.15 -9.81
N ALA A 62 7.41 -6.89 -9.76
CA ALA A 62 7.89 -5.86 -10.68
C ALA A 62 9.32 -5.37 -10.36
N PHE A 63 9.66 -5.32 -9.07
CA PHE A 63 10.91 -4.77 -8.54
C PHE A 63 11.49 -5.68 -7.43
N PRO A 64 11.86 -6.94 -7.73
CA PRO A 64 12.26 -7.94 -6.74
C PRO A 64 13.49 -7.54 -5.90
N ASP A 65 14.34 -6.65 -6.44
CA ASP A 65 15.58 -6.20 -5.78
C ASP A 65 15.42 -4.85 -5.05
N ILE A 66 14.23 -4.25 -5.06
CA ILE A 66 13.97 -2.97 -4.40
C ILE A 66 13.20 -3.22 -3.12
N ALA A 67 13.72 -2.72 -2.00
CA ALA A 67 13.04 -2.85 -0.74
C ALA A 67 11.73 -2.05 -0.72
N VAL A 68 10.71 -2.59 -0.04
CA VAL A 68 9.42 -1.93 0.14
C VAL A 68 9.22 -1.66 1.63
N VAL A 69 8.95 -0.39 1.95
CA VAL A 69 8.60 0.09 3.28
C VAL A 69 7.15 0.54 3.23
N THR A 70 6.29 -0.02 4.06
CA THR A 70 4.85 0.26 4.05
C THR A 70 4.35 0.60 5.45
N GLU A 71 3.33 1.44 5.54
CA GLU A 71 2.71 1.81 6.81
C GLU A 71 2.19 0.58 7.58
N GLU A 72 1.63 -0.41 6.88
CA GLU A 72 0.97 -1.57 7.49
C GLU A 72 1.93 -2.70 7.92
N LEU A 73 3.23 -2.55 7.70
CA LEU A 73 4.24 -3.55 8.07
C LEU A 73 5.36 -2.91 8.88
N SER A 74 5.20 -2.88 10.21
CA SER A 74 6.18 -2.27 11.12
C SER A 74 7.58 -2.87 11.01
N GLU A 75 7.70 -4.16 10.67
CA GLU A 75 8.98 -4.83 10.44
C GLU A 75 9.80 -4.17 9.32
N SER A 76 9.11 -3.62 8.32
CA SER A 76 9.72 -2.94 7.17
C SER A 76 10.41 -1.61 7.54
N HIS A 77 10.05 -1.00 8.68
CA HIS A 77 10.58 0.32 9.08
C HIS A 77 12.05 0.26 9.52
N SER A 78 12.56 -0.93 9.80
CA SER A 78 13.96 -1.16 10.15
C SER A 78 14.87 -1.40 8.94
N ILE A 79 14.29 -1.48 7.74
CA ILE A 79 15.03 -1.75 6.50
C ILE A 79 15.99 -0.59 6.20
N GLN A 80 17.24 -0.95 5.92
CA GLN A 80 18.30 -0.05 5.47
C GLN A 80 18.60 -0.36 4.00
N ALA A 81 18.29 0.58 3.11
CA ALA A 81 18.56 0.42 1.68
C ALA A 81 18.86 1.79 1.03
N ASP A 82 19.79 1.81 0.07
CA ASP A 82 20.11 3.01 -0.71
C ASP A 82 18.94 3.45 -1.61
N ARG A 83 18.06 2.49 -1.96
CA ARG A 83 16.85 2.69 -2.75
C ARG A 83 15.74 1.80 -2.24
N PHE A 84 14.57 2.40 -2.03
CA PHE A 84 13.37 1.70 -1.58
C PHE A 84 12.14 2.39 -2.14
N ILE A 85 11.01 1.68 -2.10
CA ILE A 85 9.68 2.21 -2.37
C ILE A 85 8.99 2.38 -1.03
N ILE A 86 8.43 3.57 -0.79
CA ILE A 86 7.59 3.84 0.37
C ILE A 86 6.13 3.79 -0.07
N VAL A 87 5.29 3.13 0.72
CA VAL A 87 3.88 2.88 0.42
C VAL A 87 3.03 3.33 1.60
N ASP A 88 2.01 4.12 1.29
CA ASP A 88 0.83 4.32 2.11
C ASP A 88 -0.34 3.72 1.29
N PRO A 89 -0.94 2.60 1.74
CA PRO A 89 -1.99 1.92 0.99
C PRO A 89 -3.30 2.72 0.91
N LEU A 90 -3.58 3.55 1.92
CA LEU A 90 -4.81 4.35 2.04
C LEU A 90 -4.54 5.56 2.94
N ASP A 91 -4.14 6.68 2.34
CA ASP A 91 -4.04 7.94 3.07
C ASP A 91 -5.44 8.43 3.50
N GLY A 92 -5.56 8.97 4.72
CA GLY A 92 -6.82 9.47 5.26
C GLY A 92 -7.77 8.39 5.79
N THR A 93 -7.25 7.33 6.43
CA THR A 93 -8.07 6.26 7.02
C THR A 93 -9.13 6.78 8.00
N LYS A 94 -8.92 7.94 8.66
CA LYS A 94 -9.91 8.58 9.55
C LYS A 94 -11.13 9.10 8.79
N GLU A 95 -10.91 9.67 7.63
CA GLU A 95 -11.92 10.23 6.74
C GLU A 95 -12.64 9.11 5.98
N PHE A 96 -11.95 8.00 5.70
CA PHE A 96 -12.52 6.82 5.05
C PHE A 96 -13.61 6.13 5.88
N VAL A 97 -13.51 6.18 7.20
CA VAL A 97 -14.41 5.49 8.14
C VAL A 97 -15.57 6.36 8.66
N GLN A 98 -15.65 7.64 8.25
CA GLN A 98 -16.67 8.62 8.70
C GLN A 98 -17.74 8.86 7.64
#